data_AF-A0A4R5ABW4-F1
#
_entry.id   AF-A0A4R5ABW4-F1
#
_cell.length_a   1.000
_cell.length_b   1.000
_cell.length_c   1.000
_cell.angle_alpha   90.00
_cell.angle_beta   90.00
_cell.angle_gamma   90.00
#
_symmetry.space_group_name_H-M   'P 1'
#
loop_
_entity.id
_entity.type
_entity.pdbx_description
1 polymer ?
#
loop_
_entity_poly.entity_id
_entity_poly.type
_entity_poly.pdbx_seq_one_letter_code
_entity_poly.pdbx_strand_id
1 'polypeptide(L)'
;MTSQEAAMYAIPTAAQILGVTPAALEAALEHGETIRSLTIACGHDPDLMTEAIVDAETADVVALADIAGFGPDAIAEFARELRAYLVAFVSDGQHVADRLFETRTLQPV
;
A
#
# COMPACT_ATOMS: atom_id res chain seq x y z
N MET A 1 -0.09 4.06 -14.92
CA MET A 1 -0.61 3.98 -13.54
C MET A 1 -0.01 5.13 -12.77
N THR A 2 -0.80 6.16 -12.50
CA THR A 2 -0.40 7.31 -11.70
C THR A 2 -0.50 6.92 -10.22
N SER A 3 0.47 7.29 -9.38
CA SER A 3 0.58 6.99 -7.93
C SER A 3 -0.71 7.15 -7.10
N GLN A 4 -1.69 7.90 -7.62
CA GLN A 4 -3.01 8.06 -7.06
C GLN A 4 -3.86 6.77 -7.04
N GLU A 5 -3.64 5.80 -7.94
CA GLU A 5 -4.38 4.52 -7.94
C GLU A 5 -3.91 3.58 -6.81
N ALA A 6 -2.61 3.52 -6.50
CA ALA A 6 -2.10 2.65 -5.43
C ALA A 6 -2.49 3.16 -4.03
N ALA A 7 -2.55 4.49 -3.83
CA ALA A 7 -3.09 5.08 -2.61
C ALA A 7 -4.61 4.83 -2.46
N MET A 8 -5.34 4.72 -3.57
CA MET A 8 -6.81 4.56 -3.56
C MET A 8 -7.29 3.23 -2.94
N TYR A 9 -6.47 2.17 -2.95
CA TYR A 9 -6.90 0.86 -2.43
C TYR A 9 -6.44 0.58 -0.98
N ALA A 10 -5.22 0.99 -0.60
CA ALA A 10 -4.72 0.80 0.77
C ALA A 10 -5.45 1.65 1.84
N ILE A 11 -5.93 2.84 1.47
CA ILE A 11 -6.61 3.79 2.37
C ILE A 11 -7.94 3.22 2.89
N PRO A 12 -8.84 2.67 2.05
CA PRO A 12 -10.05 1.98 2.51
C PRO A 12 -9.78 0.90 3.56
N THR A 13 -8.82 0.01 3.30
CA THR A 13 -8.45 -1.10 4.21
C THR A 13 -7.93 -0.56 5.54
N ALA A 14 -6.99 0.39 5.50
CA ALA A 14 -6.44 1.03 6.69
C ALA A 14 -7.51 1.78 7.50
N ALA A 15 -8.37 2.54 6.84
CA ALA A 15 -9.45 3.29 7.48
C ALA A 15 -10.45 2.35 8.18
N GLN A 16 -10.79 1.23 7.53
CA GLN A 16 -11.66 0.22 8.11
C GLN A 16 -11.05 -0.41 9.38
N ILE A 17 -9.75 -0.76 9.35
CA ILE A 17 -9.06 -1.33 10.51
C ILE A 17 -8.96 -0.31 11.67
N LEU A 18 -8.66 0.97 11.35
CA LEU A 18 -8.58 2.05 12.33
C LEU A 18 -9.96 2.53 12.83
N GLY A 19 -11.05 2.07 12.22
CA GLY A 19 -12.42 2.49 12.57
C GLY A 19 -12.72 3.96 12.22
N VAL A 20 -12.05 4.52 11.21
CA VAL A 20 -12.23 5.89 10.72
C VAL A 20 -12.81 5.90 9.30
N THR A 21 -13.24 7.06 8.82
CA THR A 21 -13.62 7.20 7.41
C THR A 21 -12.37 7.34 6.53
N PRO A 22 -12.39 6.87 5.27
CA PRO A 22 -11.29 7.07 4.33
C PRO A 22 -10.88 8.53 4.20
N ALA A 23 -11.84 9.44 4.12
CA ALA A 23 -11.58 10.89 4.04
C ALA A 23 -10.88 11.46 5.29
N ALA A 24 -11.19 10.93 6.49
CA ALA A 24 -10.50 11.36 7.71
C ALA A 24 -9.05 10.84 7.74
N LEU A 25 -8.83 9.62 7.26
CA LEU A 25 -7.49 9.07 7.10
C LEU A 25 -6.68 9.87 6.07
N GLU A 26 -7.25 10.14 4.89
CA GLU A 26 -6.63 10.99 3.86
C GLU A 26 -6.21 12.35 4.42
N ALA A 27 -7.12 13.04 5.12
CA ALA A 27 -6.80 14.31 5.74
C ALA A 27 -5.66 14.19 6.76
N ALA A 28 -5.58 13.10 7.54
CA ALA A 28 -4.47 12.91 8.48
C ALA A 28 -3.13 12.69 7.73
N LEU A 29 -3.13 11.91 6.65
CA LEU A 29 -1.96 11.69 5.81
C LEU A 29 -1.50 12.99 5.13
N GLU A 30 -2.42 13.84 4.69
CA GLU A 30 -2.12 15.17 4.14
C GLU A 30 -1.46 16.11 5.16
N HIS A 31 -1.78 15.96 6.45
CA HIS A 31 -1.11 16.68 7.54
C HIS A 31 0.26 16.10 7.92
N GLY A 32 0.72 15.05 7.24
CA GLY A 32 2.02 14.43 7.45
C GLY A 32 2.05 13.28 8.45
N GLU A 33 0.88 12.80 8.89
CA GLU A 33 0.81 11.53 9.62
C GLU A 33 1.06 10.35 8.67
N THR A 34 1.40 9.21 9.26
CA THR A 34 1.57 7.94 8.54
C THR A 34 0.52 6.95 9.04
N ILE A 35 0.18 5.95 8.22
CA ILE A 35 -0.69 4.87 8.70
C ILE A 35 -0.08 4.21 9.93
N ARG A 36 1.25 4.05 9.97
CA ARG A 36 1.98 3.56 11.14
C ARG A 36 1.77 4.41 12.39
N SER A 37 1.95 5.73 12.33
CA SER A 37 1.77 6.61 13.49
C SER A 37 0.32 6.61 13.99
N LEU A 38 -0.64 6.63 13.07
CA LEU A 38 -2.07 6.55 13.39
C LEU A 38 -2.45 5.20 14.02
N THR A 39 -1.89 4.10 13.50
CA THR A 39 -2.11 2.75 14.05
C THR A 39 -1.64 2.66 15.50
N ILE A 40 -0.45 3.18 15.80
CA ILE A 40 0.08 3.25 17.16
C ILE A 40 -0.81 4.14 18.04
N ALA A 41 -1.25 5.31 17.54
CA ALA A 41 -2.11 6.22 18.29
C ALA A 41 -3.47 5.60 18.63
N CYS A 42 -4.00 4.73 17.77
CA CYS A 42 -5.22 3.95 18.01
C CYS A 42 -4.99 2.71 18.90
N GLY A 43 -3.75 2.41 19.31
CA GLY A 43 -3.42 1.26 20.15
C GLY A 43 -3.39 -0.08 19.41
N HIS A 44 -3.28 -0.05 18.09
CA HIS A 44 -3.13 -1.23 17.25
C HIS A 44 -1.66 -1.55 17.01
N ASP A 45 -1.38 -2.79 16.61
CA ASP A 45 -0.04 -3.23 16.23
C ASP A 45 0.24 -2.79 14.78
N PRO A 46 1.26 -1.93 14.54
CA PRO A 46 1.62 -1.48 13.20
C PRO A 46 2.14 -2.59 12.28
N ASP A 47 2.70 -3.68 12.81
CA ASP A 47 3.14 -4.81 11.99
C ASP A 47 1.91 -5.59 11.49
N LEU A 48 0.93 -5.84 12.37
CA LEU A 48 -0.34 -6.49 11.97
C LEU A 48 -1.14 -5.63 10.98
N MET A 49 -1.12 -4.29 11.15
CA MET A 49 -1.73 -3.38 10.18
C MET A 49 -1.06 -3.49 8.81
N THR A 50 0.27 -3.51 8.79
CA THR A 50 1.03 -3.61 7.54
C THR A 50 0.72 -4.92 6.81
N GLU A 51 0.72 -6.04 7.53
CA GLU A 51 0.37 -7.34 6.94
C GLU A 51 -1.08 -7.37 6.44
N ALA A 52 -2.03 -6.82 7.20
CA ALA A 52 -3.45 -6.79 6.79
C ALA A 52 -3.67 -5.98 5.50
N ILE A 53 -2.99 -4.83 5.37
CA ILE A 53 -3.03 -4.03 4.13
C ILE A 53 -2.36 -4.82 3.00
N VAL A 54 -1.15 -5.33 3.21
CA VAL A 54 -0.43 -6.10 2.19
C VAL A 54 -1.26 -7.27 1.67
N ASP A 55 -1.87 -8.05 2.56
CA ASP A 55 -2.65 -9.23 2.20
C ASP A 55 -3.90 -8.87 1.41
N ALA A 56 -4.65 -7.85 1.86
CA ALA A 56 -5.85 -7.39 1.17
C ALA A 56 -5.53 -6.90 -0.25
N GLU A 57 -4.56 -6.00 -0.37
CA GLU A 57 -4.20 -5.41 -1.66
C GLU A 57 -3.56 -6.41 -2.62
N THR A 58 -2.74 -7.33 -2.10
CA THR A 58 -2.09 -8.34 -2.94
C THR A 58 -3.09 -9.37 -3.44
N ALA A 59 -4.07 -9.78 -2.63
CA ALA A 59 -5.08 -10.76 -3.04
C ALA A 59 -5.90 -10.27 -4.23
N ASP A 60 -6.34 -9.02 -4.20
CA ASP A 60 -7.14 -8.43 -5.29
C ASP A 60 -6.35 -8.36 -6.59
N VAL A 61 -5.09 -7.90 -6.55
CA VAL A 61 -4.30 -7.79 -7.78
C VAL A 61 -3.87 -9.15 -8.31
N VAL A 62 -3.55 -10.11 -7.44
CA VAL A 62 -3.25 -11.49 -7.86
C VAL A 62 -4.44 -12.11 -8.57
N ALA A 63 -5.65 -11.94 -8.03
CA ALA A 63 -6.87 -12.44 -8.65
C ALA A 63 -7.12 -11.81 -10.02
N LEU A 64 -6.95 -10.49 -10.14
CA LEU A 64 -7.11 -9.78 -11.41
C LEU A 64 -6.06 -10.20 -12.45
N ALA A 65 -4.81 -10.39 -12.04
CA ALA A 65 -3.73 -10.80 -12.93
C ALA A 65 -3.91 -12.25 -13.42
N ASP A 66 -4.40 -13.15 -12.56
CA ASP A 66 -4.77 -14.51 -12.94
C ASP A 66 -5.91 -14.51 -13.97
N ILE A 67 -6.98 -13.73 -13.72
CA ILE A 67 -8.10 -13.57 -14.67
C ILE A 67 -7.62 -13.00 -16.03
N ALA A 68 -6.65 -12.08 -16.00
CA ALA A 68 -6.07 -11.50 -17.21
C ALA A 68 -5.08 -12.43 -17.93
N GLY A 69 -4.76 -13.60 -17.37
CA GLY A 69 -3.91 -14.62 -17.97
C GLY A 69 -2.40 -14.34 -17.84
N PHE A 70 -1.98 -13.55 -16.85
CA PHE A 70 -0.56 -13.39 -16.55
C PHE A 70 0.05 -14.70 -16.03
N GLY A 71 1.32 -14.94 -16.33
CA GLY A 71 2.05 -16.11 -15.84
C GLY A 71 2.33 -16.03 -14.33
N PRO A 72 2.46 -17.17 -13.63
CA PRO A 72 2.65 -17.20 -12.18
C PRO A 72 3.92 -16.48 -11.71
N ASP A 73 5.00 -16.53 -12.50
CA ASP A 73 6.24 -15.82 -12.19
C ASP A 73 6.08 -14.30 -12.25
N ALA A 74 5.34 -13.80 -13.24
CA ALA A 74 5.04 -12.37 -13.38
C ALA A 74 4.12 -11.88 -12.25
N ILE A 75 3.14 -12.71 -11.86
CA ILE A 75 2.25 -12.43 -10.73
C ILE A 75 3.07 -12.37 -9.42
N ALA A 76 3.98 -13.33 -9.22
CA ALA A 76 4.83 -13.37 -8.02
C ALA A 76 5.80 -12.18 -7.95
N GLU A 77 6.39 -11.80 -9.09
CA GLU A 77 7.25 -10.62 -9.18
C GLU A 77 6.47 -9.34 -8.84
N PHE A 78 5.31 -9.16 -9.46
CA PHE A 78 4.44 -8.01 -9.19
C PHE A 78 3.99 -7.96 -7.73
N ALA A 79 3.54 -9.07 -7.15
CA ALA A 79 3.12 -9.16 -5.75
C ALA A 79 4.26 -8.77 -4.79
N ARG A 80 5.49 -9.20 -5.08
CA ARG A 80 6.68 -8.83 -4.30
C ARG A 80 6.95 -7.33 -4.37
N GLU A 81 6.81 -6.74 -5.54
CA GLU A 81 6.97 -5.29 -5.71
C GLU A 81 5.88 -4.52 -4.98
N LEU A 82 4.61 -4.89 -5.17
CA LEU A 82 3.48 -4.28 -4.49
C LEU A 82 3.64 -4.36 -2.96
N ARG A 83 4.08 -5.50 -2.42
CA ARG A 83 4.39 -5.63 -0.99
C ARG A 83 5.43 -4.62 -0.52
N ALA A 84 6.52 -4.45 -1.27
CA ALA A 84 7.56 -3.48 -0.93
C ALA A 84 7.03 -2.04 -0.96
N TYR A 85 6.17 -1.71 -1.93
CA TYR A 85 5.50 -0.41 -1.99
C TYR A 85 4.63 -0.17 -0.76
N LEU A 86 3.73 -1.11 -0.44
CA LEU A 86 2.77 -0.98 0.65
C LEU A 86 3.45 -0.87 2.02
N VAL A 87 4.53 -1.63 2.25
CA VAL A 87 5.32 -1.53 3.48
C VAL A 87 5.91 -0.11 3.64
N ALA A 88 6.49 0.44 2.57
CA ALA A 88 7.03 1.80 2.58
C ALA A 88 5.92 2.85 2.72
N PHE A 89 4.78 2.65 2.06
CA PHE A 89 3.63 3.54 2.15
C PHE A 89 3.09 3.62 3.59
N VAL A 90 2.92 2.48 4.25
CA VAL A 90 2.43 2.42 5.63
C VAL A 90 3.43 3.04 6.61
N SER A 91 4.72 2.75 6.42
CA SER A 91 5.77 3.14 7.37
C SER A 91 6.23 4.58 7.23
N ASP A 92 6.43 5.02 5.98
CA ASP A 92 7.14 6.26 5.65
C ASP A 92 6.28 7.23 4.82
N GLY A 93 5.06 6.82 4.45
CA GLY A 93 4.12 7.62 3.69
C GLY A 93 4.33 7.57 2.17
N GLN A 94 3.36 8.15 1.46
CA GLN A 94 3.26 8.03 0.00
C GLN A 94 4.48 8.55 -0.75
N HIS A 95 5.03 9.71 -0.37
CA HIS A 95 6.17 10.31 -1.06
C HIS A 95 7.43 9.43 -1.03
N VAL A 96 7.63 8.66 0.04
CA VAL A 96 8.77 7.73 0.15
C VAL A 96 8.50 6.48 -0.67
N ALA A 97 7.28 5.95 -0.61
CA ALA A 97 6.86 4.82 -1.42
C ALA A 97 6.98 5.11 -2.93
N ASP A 98 6.48 6.26 -3.38
CA ASP A 98 6.56 6.71 -4.78
C ASP A 98 8.02 6.80 -5.25
N ARG A 99 8.90 7.40 -4.42
CA ARG A 99 10.33 7.51 -4.75
C ARG A 99 10.98 6.14 -4.98
N LEU A 100 10.63 5.12 -4.19
CA LEU A 100 11.20 3.77 -4.36
C LEU A 100 10.93 3.20 -5.77
N PHE A 101 9.82 3.57 -6.39
CA PHE A 101 9.40 3.08 -7.70
C PHE A 101 9.83 3.99 -8.84
N GLU A 102 9.86 5.31 -8.63
CA GLU A 102 10.47 6.26 -9.57
C GLU A 102 11.97 5.97 -9.74
N THR A 103 12.68 5.60 -8.67
CA THR A 103 14.13 5.34 -8.74
C THR A 103 14.43 4.03 -9.49
N ARG A 104 13.55 3.02 -9.42
CA ARG A 104 13.70 1.75 -10.16
C ARG A 104 13.35 1.87 -11.64
N THR A 105 12.35 2.68 -11.99
CA THR A 105 11.93 2.91 -13.39
C THR A 105 12.93 3.76 -14.19
N LEU A 106 13.82 4.49 -13.51
CA LEU A 106 14.86 5.32 -14.13
C LEU A 106 16.24 4.65 -14.26
N GLN A 107 16.42 3.42 -13.78
CA GLN A 107 17.64 2.67 -14.04
C GLN A 107 17.52 1.91 -15.36
N PRO A 108 18.36 2.22 -16.38
CA PRO A 108 18.37 1.45 -17.60
C PRO A 108 18.90 0.04 -17.29
N VAL A 109 18.18 -0.97 -17.79
CA VAL A 109 18.69 -2.34 -17.96
C VAL A 109 19.76 -2.39 -19.05
#